data_AF-A0A494YYQ5-F1
#
_entry.id   AF-A0A494YYQ5-F1
#
_cell.length_a   1.000
_cell.length_b   1.000
_cell.length_c   1.000
_cell.angle_alpha   90.00
_cell.angle_beta   90.00
_cell.angle_gamma   90.00
#
_symmetry.space_group_name_H-M   'P 1'
#
loop_
_entity.id
_entity.type
_entity.pdbx_description
1 polymer ?
#
loop_
_entity_poly.entity_id
_entity_poly.type
_entity_poly.pdbx_seq_one_letter_code
_entity_poly.pdbx_strand_id
1 'polypeptide(L)'
;MSFYELFLITIILLPGILLMVFNEKDLYKDLSQEVPSFALRLVNHVILSFPFAILGLFFYKHGDFNLFSLNIDKISILLSLLVALINVAAYYYLKKNDLKEALLEGDKTRKKIWILTRCFYGGVVEEIIFRFGMISFFVWVGNLFIAQSTVSFWVANVLTSILFALAHLPGIYQKQKTVTKTMLLYINSINLLVGITCGWLYWQYGLLTAIMCHMLFHLVWYIFEKFEYQFNGKLEV
;
A
#
# COMPACT_ATOMS: atom_id res chain seq x y z
N MET A 1 -1.68 14.07 21.77
CA MET A 1 -1.89 12.63 21.52
C MET A 1 -2.55 12.02 22.74
N SER A 2 -3.70 11.36 22.61
CA SER A 2 -4.31 10.61 23.73
C SER A 2 -3.75 9.19 23.79
N PHE A 3 -3.68 8.61 25.00
CA PHE A 3 -3.26 7.22 25.19
C PHE A 3 -4.17 6.24 24.42
N TYR A 4 -5.47 6.53 24.36
CA TYR A 4 -6.45 5.72 23.65
C TYR A 4 -6.17 5.63 22.14
N GLU A 5 -5.86 6.76 21.49
CA GLU A 5 -5.55 6.76 20.05
C GLU A 5 -4.27 5.96 19.74
N LEU A 6 -3.24 6.09 20.59
CA LEU A 6 -2.01 5.30 20.44
C LEU A 6 -2.27 3.80 20.60
N PHE A 7 -3.07 3.41 21.59
CA PHE A 7 -3.44 2.03 21.82
C PHE A 7 -4.22 1.46 20.62
N LEU A 8 -5.18 2.21 20.09
CA LEU A 8 -5.99 1.80 18.94
C LEU A 8 -5.15 1.62 17.66
N ILE A 9 -4.27 2.58 17.34
CA ILE A 9 -3.35 2.48 16.20
C ILE A 9 -2.42 1.27 16.36
N THR A 10 -1.93 1.01 17.57
CA THR A 10 -1.09 -0.15 17.88
C THR A 10 -1.82 -1.46 17.60
N ILE A 11 -3.08 -1.59 18.05
CA ILE A 11 -3.91 -2.79 17.82
C ILE A 11 -4.13 -3.02 16.32
N ILE A 12 -4.35 -1.96 15.55
CA ILE A 12 -4.66 -2.06 14.11
C ILE A 12 -3.40 -2.39 13.29
N LEU A 13 -2.23 -1.87 13.67
CA LEU A 13 -0.95 -2.17 13.03
C LEU A 13 -0.48 -3.61 13.24
N LEU A 14 -0.63 -4.12 14.47
CA LEU A 14 0.04 -5.34 14.91
C LEU A 14 -0.29 -6.57 14.04
N PRO A 15 -1.55 -6.83 13.63
CA PRO A 15 -1.87 -7.95 12.75
C PRO A 15 -1.12 -7.89 11.41
N GLY A 16 -1.04 -6.71 10.78
CA GLY A 16 -0.31 -6.54 9.53
C GLY A 16 1.18 -6.83 9.68
N ILE A 17 1.79 -6.27 10.72
CA ILE A 17 3.22 -6.51 11.04
C ILE A 17 3.47 -8.01 11.27
N LEU A 18 2.70 -8.66 12.14
CA LEU A 18 2.89 -10.07 12.46
C LEU A 18 2.70 -10.97 11.23
N LEU A 19 1.63 -10.72 10.45
CA LEU A 19 1.39 -11.45 9.20
C LEU A 19 2.58 -11.32 8.25
N MET A 20 3.15 -10.12 8.10
CA MET A 20 4.31 -9.92 7.25
C MET A 20 5.54 -10.67 7.76
N VAL A 21 5.85 -10.56 9.06
CA VAL A 21 7.00 -11.27 9.68
C VAL A 21 6.92 -12.80 9.47
N PHE A 22 5.71 -13.37 9.50
CA PHE A 22 5.51 -14.79 9.26
C PHE A 22 5.65 -15.21 7.79
N ASN A 23 5.19 -14.37 6.85
CA ASN A 23 5.15 -14.70 5.42
C ASN A 23 6.44 -14.33 4.67
N GLU A 24 7.15 -13.28 5.10
CA GLU A 24 8.32 -12.78 4.38
C GLU A 24 9.53 -13.72 4.44
N LYS A 25 9.55 -14.68 5.37
CA LYS A 25 10.58 -15.73 5.44
C LYS A 25 10.75 -16.46 4.10
N ASP A 26 9.65 -16.66 3.37
CA ASP A 26 9.66 -17.39 2.11
C ASP A 26 10.15 -16.49 0.95
N LEU A 27 10.07 -15.16 1.11
CA LEU A 27 10.70 -14.20 0.20
C LEU A 27 12.23 -14.21 0.31
N TYR A 28 12.77 -14.29 1.53
CA TYR A 28 14.22 -14.36 1.74
C TYR A 28 14.83 -15.62 1.11
N LYS A 29 14.13 -16.76 1.23
CA LYS A 29 14.57 -18.03 0.61
C LYS A 29 14.65 -17.93 -0.91
N ASP A 30 13.69 -17.25 -1.54
CA ASP A 30 13.69 -17.06 -3.00
C ASP A 30 14.87 -16.20 -3.49
N LEU A 31 15.32 -15.28 -2.65
CA LEU A 31 16.48 -14.43 -2.91
C LEU A 31 17.81 -15.12 -2.57
N SER A 32 17.78 -16.39 -2.14
CA SER A 32 18.95 -17.12 -1.62
C SER A 32 19.67 -16.36 -0.50
N GLN A 33 18.93 -15.57 0.27
CA GLN A 33 19.45 -14.78 1.38
C GLN A 33 19.27 -15.53 2.70
N GLU A 34 20.18 -15.30 3.63
CA GLU A 34 20.01 -15.74 5.01
C GLU A 34 18.73 -15.10 5.58
N VAL A 35 17.87 -15.92 6.19
CA VAL A 35 16.62 -15.45 6.79
C VAL A 35 16.97 -14.83 8.15
N PRO A 36 16.78 -13.50 8.34
CA PRO A 36 17.07 -12.87 9.64
C PRO A 36 16.19 -13.46 10.74
N SER A 37 16.56 -13.33 12.01
CA SER A 37 15.74 -13.86 13.12
C SER A 37 14.33 -13.24 13.15
N PHE A 38 13.36 -13.94 13.72
CA PHE A 38 12.00 -13.41 13.89
C PHE A 38 12.00 -12.04 14.58
N ALA A 39 12.81 -11.89 15.64
CA ALA A 39 12.92 -10.64 16.40
C ALA A 39 13.46 -9.50 15.53
N LEU A 40 14.49 -9.75 14.71
CA LEU A 40 15.06 -8.70 13.85
C LEU A 40 14.07 -8.24 12.77
N ARG A 41 13.35 -9.19 12.17
CA ARG A 41 12.27 -8.89 11.21
C ARG A 41 11.13 -8.10 11.84
N LEU A 42 10.69 -8.50 13.03
CA LEU A 42 9.68 -7.78 13.80
C LEU A 42 10.12 -6.35 14.12
N VAL A 43 11.35 -6.18 14.62
CA VAL A 43 11.92 -4.87 14.92
C VAL A 43 12.00 -3.99 13.68
N ASN A 44 12.37 -4.55 12.52
CA ASN A 44 12.40 -3.81 11.26
C ASN A 44 11.03 -3.21 10.91
N HIS A 45 9.96 -4.01 10.99
CA HIS A 45 8.60 -3.54 10.71
C HIS A 45 8.07 -2.56 11.75
N VAL A 46 8.45 -2.72 13.03
CA VAL A 46 8.09 -1.77 14.10
C VAL A 46 8.79 -0.42 13.87
N ILE A 47 10.10 -0.42 13.59
CA ILE A 47 10.86 0.80 13.29
C ILE A 47 10.33 1.49 12.03
N LEU A 48 9.91 0.72 11.04
CA LEU A 48 9.36 1.27 9.80
C LEU A 48 7.99 1.93 10.00
N SER A 49 7.13 1.42 10.89
CA SER A 49 5.73 1.85 10.98
C SER A 49 5.42 2.77 12.16
N PHE A 50 5.95 2.49 13.35
CA PHE A 50 5.59 3.24 14.57
C PHE A 50 6.00 4.71 14.57
N PRO A 51 7.17 5.11 14.05
CA PRO A 51 7.51 6.53 13.95
C PRO A 51 6.48 7.32 13.13
N PHE A 52 6.01 6.76 12.00
CA PHE A 52 4.99 7.40 11.18
C PHE A 52 3.61 7.37 11.83
N ALA A 53 3.28 6.30 12.56
CA ALA A 53 2.07 6.27 13.39
C ALA A 53 2.06 7.39 14.45
N ILE A 54 3.20 7.61 15.12
CA ILE A 54 3.37 8.69 16.11
C ILE A 54 3.27 10.06 15.41
N LEU A 55 3.92 10.25 14.26
CA LEU A 55 3.79 11.47 13.46
C LEU A 55 2.32 11.75 13.11
N GLY A 56 1.59 10.74 12.64
CA GLY A 56 0.17 10.88 12.33
C GLY A 56 -0.64 11.30 13.56
N LEU A 57 -0.45 10.63 14.69
CA LEU A 57 -1.14 10.95 15.95
C LEU A 57 -0.86 12.36 16.46
N PHE A 58 0.32 12.91 16.16
CA PHE A 58 0.70 14.25 16.55
C PHE A 58 0.08 15.32 15.63
N PHE A 59 0.04 15.06 14.32
CA PHE A 59 -0.29 16.09 13.33
C PHE A 59 -1.68 15.99 12.71
N TYR A 60 -2.39 14.85 12.79
CA TYR A 60 -3.63 14.67 12.02
C TYR A 60 -4.72 15.70 12.35
N LYS A 61 -4.83 16.11 13.63
CA LYS A 61 -5.77 17.14 14.07
C LYS A 61 -5.44 18.54 13.55
N HIS A 62 -4.18 18.80 13.19
CA HIS A 62 -3.78 20.10 12.62
C HIS A 62 -4.19 20.24 11.14
N GLY A 63 -4.53 19.13 10.48
CA GLY A 63 -5.08 19.11 9.12
C GLY A 63 -6.57 18.81 9.06
N ASP A 64 -7.28 18.90 10.21
CA ASP A 64 -8.70 18.55 10.35
C ASP A 64 -9.07 17.15 9.82
N PHE A 65 -8.13 16.20 9.91
CA PHE A 65 -8.35 14.83 9.46
C PHE A 65 -9.09 13.99 10.49
N ASN A 66 -9.75 12.93 10.01
CA ASN A 66 -10.47 11.98 10.85
C ASN A 66 -9.76 10.61 10.86
N LEU A 67 -9.69 9.99 12.04
CA LEU A 67 -9.16 8.62 12.19
C LEU A 67 -10.18 7.58 11.69
N PHE A 68 -11.32 7.48 12.37
CA PHE A 68 -12.35 6.49 12.10
C PHE A 68 -13.67 7.19 11.85
N SER A 69 -13.96 7.46 10.58
CA SER A 69 -15.31 7.80 10.14
C SER A 69 -15.87 6.60 9.40
N LEU A 70 -17.06 6.14 9.78
CA LEU A 70 -17.77 5.05 9.10
C LEU A 70 -18.56 5.55 7.88
N ASN A 71 -18.33 6.78 7.43
CA ASN A 71 -18.99 7.36 6.26
C ASN A 71 -18.35 6.81 4.98
N ILE A 72 -18.63 5.55 4.68
CA ILE A 72 -18.31 4.92 3.40
C ILE A 72 -19.38 5.35 2.41
N ASP A 73 -19.05 6.32 1.56
CA ASP A 73 -19.95 6.76 0.52
C ASP A 73 -19.80 5.93 -0.78
N LYS A 74 -20.76 6.04 -1.69
CA LYS A 74 -20.73 5.31 -2.97
C LYS A 74 -19.52 5.69 -3.83
N ILE A 75 -19.03 6.92 -3.70
CA ILE A 75 -17.89 7.43 -4.47
C ILE A 75 -16.61 6.71 -4.06
N SER A 76 -16.40 6.52 -2.76
CA SER A 76 -15.25 5.79 -2.22
C SER A 76 -15.17 4.37 -2.78
N ILE A 77 -16.27 3.62 -2.73
CA ILE A 77 -16.34 2.26 -3.29
C ILE A 77 -16.06 2.28 -4.79
N LEU A 78 -16.69 3.19 -5.54
CA LEU A 78 -16.52 3.29 -6.99
C LEU A 78 -15.06 3.59 -7.36
N LEU A 79 -14.41 4.54 -6.69
CA LEU A 79 -13.02 4.89 -6.92
C LEU A 79 -12.08 3.74 -6.57
N SER A 80 -12.31 3.06 -5.44
CA SER A 80 -11.52 1.89 -5.05
C SER A 80 -11.60 0.77 -6.08
N LEU A 81 -12.81 0.47 -6.59
CA LEU A 81 -13.00 -0.51 -7.66
C LEU A 81 -12.34 -0.06 -8.96
N LEU A 82 -12.50 1.21 -9.34
CA LEU A 82 -11.93 1.75 -10.56
C LEU A 82 -10.40 1.64 -10.59
N VAL A 83 -9.72 2.05 -9.52
CA VAL A 83 -8.25 1.95 -9.42
C VAL A 83 -7.79 0.49 -9.49
N ALA A 84 -8.49 -0.41 -8.81
CA ALA A 84 -8.18 -1.83 -8.86
C ALA A 84 -8.35 -2.40 -10.28
N LEU A 85 -9.45 -2.07 -10.95
CA LEU A 85 -9.73 -2.53 -12.31
C LEU A 85 -8.75 -1.95 -13.33
N ILE A 86 -8.33 -0.68 -13.18
CA ILE A 86 -7.27 -0.08 -14.01
C ILE A 86 -5.97 -0.87 -13.87
N ASN A 87 -5.57 -1.21 -12.65
CA ASN A 87 -4.40 -2.04 -12.42
C ASN A 87 -4.54 -3.43 -13.06
N VAL A 88 -5.69 -4.09 -12.90
CA VAL A 88 -5.94 -5.40 -13.54
C VAL A 88 -5.85 -5.31 -15.07
N ALA A 89 -6.47 -4.29 -15.68
CA ALA A 89 -6.44 -4.09 -17.12
C ALA A 89 -5.00 -3.82 -17.62
N ALA A 90 -4.27 -2.92 -16.96
CA ALA A 90 -2.88 -2.61 -17.27
C ALA A 90 -1.98 -3.84 -17.12
N TYR A 91 -2.16 -4.61 -16.04
CA TYR A 91 -1.46 -5.86 -15.79
C TYR A 91 -1.63 -6.85 -16.95
N TYR A 92 -2.87 -7.15 -17.35
CA TYR A 92 -3.12 -8.14 -18.41
C TYR A 92 -2.69 -7.65 -19.80
N TYR A 93 -2.83 -6.35 -20.06
CA TYR A 93 -2.29 -5.75 -21.28
C TYR A 93 -0.76 -5.92 -21.36
N LEU A 94 -0.04 -5.56 -20.30
CA LEU A 94 1.43 -5.66 -20.26
C LEU A 94 1.91 -7.11 -20.24
N LYS A 95 1.17 -8.03 -19.60
CA LYS A 95 1.46 -9.46 -19.60
C LYS A 95 1.37 -10.08 -21.00
N LYS A 96 0.46 -9.59 -21.84
CA LYS A 96 0.30 -10.08 -23.21
C LYS A 96 1.38 -9.58 -24.17
N ASN A 97 1.89 -8.36 -23.93
CA ASN A 97 2.76 -7.67 -24.90
C ASN A 97 4.23 -7.61 -24.43
N ASP A 98 4.51 -6.83 -23.39
CA ASP A 98 5.86 -6.33 -23.11
C ASP A 98 6.56 -7.02 -21.94
N LEU A 99 5.80 -7.45 -20.93
CA LEU A 99 6.31 -7.78 -19.59
C LEU A 99 5.93 -9.20 -19.12
N LYS A 100 5.60 -10.12 -20.04
CA LYS A 100 5.11 -11.47 -19.70
C LYS A 100 5.97 -12.16 -18.63
N GLU A 101 7.27 -12.34 -18.88
CA GLU A 101 8.16 -13.07 -17.99
C GLU A 101 8.31 -12.38 -16.62
N ALA A 102 8.53 -11.07 -16.62
CA ALA A 102 8.70 -10.31 -15.37
C ALA A 102 7.44 -10.31 -14.51
N LEU A 103 6.25 -10.19 -15.13
CA LEU A 103 4.97 -10.25 -14.42
C LEU A 103 4.66 -11.66 -13.92
N LEU A 104 5.03 -12.72 -14.64
CA LEU A 104 4.93 -14.10 -14.16
C LEU A 104 5.83 -14.36 -12.94
N GLU A 105 7.06 -13.81 -12.94
CA GLU A 105 7.93 -13.90 -11.77
C GLU A 105 7.37 -13.10 -10.58
N GLY A 106 6.82 -11.91 -10.86
CA GLY A 106 6.08 -11.12 -9.89
C GLY A 106 4.87 -11.86 -9.30
N ASP A 107 4.14 -12.63 -10.12
CA ASP A 107 3.01 -13.46 -9.67
C ASP A 107 3.44 -14.55 -8.70
N LYS A 108 4.52 -15.27 -8.98
CA LYS A 108 5.03 -16.32 -8.09
C LYS A 108 5.28 -15.75 -6.70
N THR A 109 5.94 -14.59 -6.65
CA THR A 109 6.22 -13.91 -5.39
C THR A 109 4.94 -13.46 -4.69
N ARG A 110 4.05 -12.79 -5.43
CA ARG A 110 2.80 -12.25 -4.89
C ARG A 110 1.87 -13.34 -4.37
N LYS A 111 1.83 -14.51 -5.03
CA LYS A 111 1.01 -15.68 -4.64
C LYS A 111 1.55 -16.41 -3.40
N LYS A 112 2.85 -16.29 -3.08
CA LYS A 112 3.43 -16.80 -1.82
C LYS A 112 2.98 -15.98 -0.62
N ILE A 113 2.75 -14.68 -0.82
CA ILE A 113 2.23 -13.81 0.23
C ILE A 113 0.72 -14.00 0.33
N TRP A 114 0.28 -14.42 1.52
CA TRP A 114 -1.13 -14.65 1.77
C TRP A 114 -1.97 -13.38 1.57
N ILE A 115 -3.22 -13.55 1.10
CA ILE A 115 -4.12 -12.43 0.83
C ILE A 115 -4.37 -11.57 2.08
N LEU A 116 -4.46 -12.16 3.28
CA LEU A 116 -4.59 -11.35 4.49
C LEU A 116 -3.33 -10.54 4.76
N THR A 117 -2.13 -11.04 4.44
CA THR A 117 -0.90 -10.24 4.57
C THR A 117 -0.93 -9.06 3.63
N ARG A 118 -1.41 -9.23 2.39
CA ARG A 118 -1.59 -8.11 1.44
C ARG A 118 -2.60 -7.09 1.99
N CYS A 119 -3.77 -7.54 2.46
CA CYS A 119 -4.79 -6.64 3.00
C CYS A 119 -4.36 -5.94 4.28
N PHE A 120 -3.76 -6.64 5.24
CA PHE A 120 -3.37 -6.05 6.53
C PHE A 120 -2.05 -5.30 6.45
N TYR A 121 -1.02 -5.83 5.79
CA TYR A 121 0.23 -5.09 5.64
C TYR A 121 0.09 -3.97 4.61
N GLY A 122 -0.29 -4.29 3.37
CA GLY A 122 -0.51 -3.30 2.31
C GLY A 122 -1.64 -2.34 2.64
N GLY A 123 -2.81 -2.85 3.00
CA GLY A 123 -3.97 -2.01 3.27
C GLY A 123 -3.96 -1.25 4.59
N VAL A 124 -3.23 -1.70 5.63
CA VAL A 124 -3.21 -1.00 6.94
C VAL A 124 -1.86 -0.35 7.20
N VAL A 125 -0.77 -1.13 7.19
CA VAL A 125 0.56 -0.64 7.59
C VAL A 125 1.02 0.46 6.63
N GLU A 126 0.87 0.26 5.32
CA GLU A 126 1.27 1.28 4.35
C GLU A 126 0.38 2.54 4.44
N GLU A 127 -0.92 2.40 4.66
CA GLU A 127 -1.80 3.57 4.84
C GLU A 127 -1.48 4.35 6.11
N ILE A 128 -1.10 3.66 7.20
CA ILE A 128 -0.63 4.33 8.42
C ILE A 128 0.67 5.09 8.18
N ILE A 129 1.61 4.51 7.42
CA ILE A 129 2.87 5.20 7.10
C ILE A 129 2.60 6.41 6.21
N PHE A 130 2.02 6.19 5.03
CA PHE A 130 2.00 7.18 3.96
C PHE A 130 0.85 8.17 4.07
N ARG A 131 -0.35 7.74 4.51
CA ARG A 131 -1.52 8.63 4.57
C ARG A 131 -1.62 9.23 5.95
N PHE A 132 -1.74 8.38 6.97
CA PHE A 132 -1.90 8.89 8.33
C PHE A 132 -0.65 9.64 8.80
N GLY A 133 0.54 9.06 8.69
CA GLY A 133 1.79 9.67 9.12
C GLY A 133 2.23 10.82 8.23
N MET A 134 2.59 10.50 6.98
CA MET A 134 3.26 11.45 6.10
C MET A 134 2.36 12.57 5.59
N ILE A 135 1.12 12.31 5.15
CA ILE A 135 0.23 13.41 4.71
C ILE A 135 -0.05 14.35 5.89
N SER A 136 -0.38 13.83 7.08
CA SER A 136 -0.64 14.69 8.24
C SER A 136 0.56 15.58 8.58
N PHE A 137 1.78 15.02 8.55
CA PHE A 137 3.00 15.78 8.76
C PHE A 137 3.22 16.85 7.68
N PHE A 138 3.14 16.49 6.39
CA PHE A 138 3.40 17.44 5.32
C PHE A 138 2.31 18.51 5.17
N VAL A 139 1.05 18.20 5.49
CA VAL A 139 -0.01 19.22 5.54
C VAL A 139 0.25 20.19 6.67
N TRP A 140 0.64 19.71 7.85
CA TRP A 140 1.05 20.59 8.93
C TRP A 140 2.21 21.50 8.52
N VAL A 141 3.28 20.95 7.92
CA VAL A 141 4.40 21.76 7.40
C VAL A 141 3.93 22.77 6.35
N GLY A 142 3.11 22.33 5.38
CA GLY A 142 2.59 23.20 4.33
C GLY A 142 1.77 24.36 4.89
N ASN A 143 0.93 24.10 5.89
CA ASN A 143 0.12 25.12 6.57
C ASN A 143 0.95 26.16 7.34
N LEU A 144 2.24 25.90 7.63
CA LEU A 144 3.14 26.92 8.21
C LEU A 144 3.52 28.01 7.19
N PHE A 145 3.46 27.70 5.89
CA PHE A 145 3.90 28.60 4.81
C PHE A 145 2.76 29.01 3.87
N ILE A 146 1.68 28.24 3.82
CA ILE A 146 0.56 28.40 2.88
C ILE A 146 -0.72 28.59 3.68
N ALA A 147 -1.39 29.73 3.50
CA ALA A 147 -2.65 30.02 4.18
C ALA A 147 -3.82 29.12 3.74
N GLN A 148 -3.75 28.55 2.53
CA GLN A 148 -4.80 27.69 1.96
C GLN A 148 -4.54 26.20 2.23
N SER A 149 -5.22 25.64 3.23
CA SER A 149 -5.06 24.24 3.64
C SER A 149 -5.28 23.21 2.52
N THR A 150 -6.16 23.51 1.55
CA THR A 150 -6.39 22.65 0.38
C THR A 150 -5.14 22.50 -0.50
N VAL A 151 -4.36 23.58 -0.69
CA VAL A 151 -3.12 23.52 -1.49
C VAL A 151 -2.08 22.70 -0.75
N SER A 152 -1.90 22.93 0.56
CA SER A 152 -1.01 22.13 1.42
C SER A 152 -1.36 20.64 1.34
N PHE A 153 -2.66 20.31 1.36
CA PHE A 153 -3.13 18.94 1.21
C PHE A 153 -2.73 18.31 -0.13
N TRP A 154 -3.05 18.95 -1.26
CA TRP A 154 -2.75 18.35 -2.57
C TRP A 154 -1.24 18.21 -2.80
N VAL A 155 -0.43 19.17 -2.37
CA VAL A 155 1.03 19.07 -2.42
C VAL A 155 1.52 17.90 -1.58
N ALA A 156 1.04 17.77 -0.34
CA ALA A 156 1.37 16.66 0.54
C ALA A 156 0.96 15.32 -0.08
N ASN A 157 -0.27 15.20 -0.59
CA ASN A 157 -0.80 13.98 -1.18
C ASN A 157 0.01 13.55 -2.42
N VAL A 158 0.33 14.47 -3.32
CA VAL A 158 1.16 14.17 -4.50
C VAL A 158 2.56 13.74 -4.06
N LEU A 159 3.19 14.46 -3.13
CA LEU A 159 4.51 14.12 -2.61
C LEU A 159 4.54 12.72 -1.97
N THR A 160 3.59 12.43 -1.07
CA THR A 160 3.51 11.12 -0.41
C THR A 160 3.18 10.00 -1.39
N SER A 161 2.41 10.28 -2.43
CA SER A 161 2.09 9.29 -3.49
C SER A 161 3.32 8.97 -4.34
N ILE A 162 4.19 9.94 -4.61
CA ILE A 162 5.49 9.71 -5.25
C ILE A 162 6.37 8.87 -4.34
N LEU A 163 6.48 9.21 -3.05
CA LEU A 163 7.27 8.45 -2.09
C LEU A 163 6.76 7.01 -1.92
N PHE A 164 5.44 6.83 -1.93
CA PHE A 164 4.79 5.52 -1.92
C PHE A 164 5.18 4.71 -3.17
N ALA A 165 5.11 5.30 -4.36
CA ALA A 165 5.56 4.64 -5.59
C ALA A 165 7.05 4.26 -5.56
N LEU A 166 7.91 5.15 -5.08
CA LEU A 166 9.34 4.89 -4.95
C LEU A 166 9.66 3.80 -3.93
N ALA A 167 8.89 3.70 -2.83
CA ALA A 167 9.07 2.67 -1.81
C ALA A 167 8.87 1.24 -2.35
N HIS A 168 8.22 1.08 -3.50
CA HIS A 168 8.03 -0.22 -4.16
C HIS A 168 9.19 -0.62 -5.07
N LEU A 169 10.08 0.31 -5.43
CA LEU A 169 11.20 0.05 -6.34
C LEU A 169 12.19 -1.00 -5.80
N PRO A 170 12.62 -0.98 -4.52
CA PRO A 170 13.57 -1.97 -4.01
C PRO A 170 13.10 -3.42 -4.23
N GLY A 171 11.80 -3.67 -4.06
CA GLY A 171 11.22 -4.99 -4.27
C GLY A 171 11.31 -5.49 -5.72
N ILE A 172 11.36 -4.59 -6.70
CA ILE A 172 11.56 -4.93 -8.12
C ILE A 172 13.03 -5.27 -8.36
N TYR A 173 13.93 -4.40 -7.92
CA TYR A 173 15.37 -4.55 -8.15
C TYR A 173 15.94 -5.80 -7.46
N GLN A 174 15.33 -6.26 -6.37
CA GLN A 174 15.72 -7.51 -5.71
C GLN A 174 15.28 -8.76 -6.50
N LYS A 175 14.19 -8.69 -7.28
CA LYS A 175 13.54 -9.87 -7.87
C LYS A 175 13.78 -10.01 -9.37
N GLN A 176 13.93 -8.89 -10.07
CA GLN A 176 14.09 -8.87 -11.52
C GLN A 176 15.56 -8.82 -11.89
N LYS A 177 16.00 -9.74 -12.75
CA LYS A 177 17.37 -9.72 -13.31
C LYS A 177 17.63 -8.46 -14.14
N THR A 178 16.61 -8.03 -14.89
CA THR A 178 16.66 -6.85 -15.75
C THR A 178 15.43 -5.99 -15.50
N VAL A 179 15.64 -4.74 -15.11
CA VAL A 179 14.57 -3.77 -14.89
C VAL A 179 14.44 -2.87 -16.12
N THR A 180 13.30 -2.95 -16.81
CA THR A 180 13.04 -2.15 -18.02
C THR A 180 12.29 -0.85 -17.72
N LYS A 181 12.36 0.11 -18.65
CA LYS A 181 11.60 1.38 -18.54
C LYS A 181 10.10 1.13 -18.41
N THR A 182 9.54 0.18 -19.17
CA THR A 182 8.12 -0.17 -19.12
C THR A 182 7.71 -0.71 -17.74
N MET A 183 8.55 -1.53 -17.09
CA MET A 183 8.29 -2.00 -15.72
C MET A 183 8.25 -0.85 -14.73
N LEU A 184 9.25 0.05 -14.80
CA LEU A 184 9.31 1.22 -13.93
C LEU A 184 8.10 2.13 -14.11
N LEU A 185 7.71 2.40 -15.37
CA LEU A 185 6.54 3.21 -15.67
C LEU A 185 5.26 2.57 -15.13
N TYR A 186 5.06 1.27 -15.35
CA TYR A 186 3.89 0.57 -14.85
C TYR A 186 3.78 0.63 -13.32
N ILE A 187 4.86 0.24 -12.62
CA ILE A 187 4.82 0.10 -11.17
C ILE A 187 4.73 1.46 -10.48
N ASN A 188 5.45 2.47 -10.97
CA ASN A 188 5.30 3.82 -10.42
C ASN A 188 3.92 4.41 -10.72
N SER A 189 3.36 4.21 -11.92
CA SER A 189 2.05 4.79 -12.27
C SER A 189 0.91 4.19 -11.46
N ILE A 190 0.89 2.86 -11.27
CA ILE A 190 -0.15 2.23 -10.46
C ILE A 190 -0.03 2.64 -8.99
N ASN A 191 1.19 2.63 -8.42
CA ASN A 191 1.36 3.03 -7.02
C ASN A 191 1.06 4.52 -6.82
N LEU A 192 1.43 5.39 -7.76
CA LEU A 192 1.06 6.81 -7.73
C LEU A 192 -0.46 6.99 -7.74
N LEU A 193 -1.18 6.24 -8.59
CA LEU A 193 -2.64 6.27 -8.68
C LEU A 193 -3.31 5.80 -7.37
N VAL A 194 -2.84 4.68 -6.80
CA VAL A 194 -3.31 4.18 -5.49
C VAL A 194 -2.98 5.19 -4.39
N GLY A 195 -1.78 5.77 -4.44
CA GLY A 195 -1.29 6.90 -3.64
C GLY A 195 -2.32 8.02 -3.54
N ILE A 196 -2.54 8.66 -4.69
CA ILE A 196 -3.37 9.87 -4.83
C ILE A 196 -4.80 9.58 -4.38
N THR A 197 -5.34 8.44 -4.80
CA THR A 197 -6.72 8.04 -4.50
C THR A 197 -6.92 7.81 -3.01
N CYS A 198 -6.06 7.00 -2.37
CA CYS A 198 -6.19 6.73 -0.94
C CYS A 198 -5.92 7.99 -0.10
N GLY A 199 -5.00 8.87 -0.51
CA GLY A 199 -4.79 10.15 0.16
C GLY A 199 -5.99 11.09 0.05
N TRP A 200 -6.65 11.16 -1.11
CA TRP A 200 -7.90 11.92 -1.25
C TRP A 200 -9.03 11.33 -0.39
N LEU A 201 -9.17 10.01 -0.36
CA LEU A 201 -10.14 9.34 0.51
C LEU A 201 -9.85 9.56 2.00
N TYR A 202 -8.57 9.59 2.39
CA TYR A 202 -8.16 9.95 3.74
C TYR A 202 -8.63 11.37 4.10
N TRP A 203 -8.46 12.33 3.20
CA TRP A 203 -8.89 13.71 3.42
C TRP A 203 -10.40 13.86 3.54
N GLN A 204 -11.15 13.20 2.66
CA GLN A 204 -12.61 13.37 2.61
C GLN A 204 -13.34 12.52 3.66
N TYR A 205 -12.85 11.31 3.94
CA TYR A 205 -13.58 10.29 4.71
C TYR A 205 -12.77 9.65 5.83
N GLY A 206 -11.52 10.06 6.05
CA GLY A 206 -10.67 9.57 7.13
C GLY A 206 -9.91 8.27 6.83
N LEU A 207 -9.06 7.88 7.77
CA LEU A 207 -8.05 6.82 7.57
C LEU A 207 -8.67 5.46 7.27
N LEU A 208 -9.77 5.12 7.95
CA LEU A 208 -10.46 3.84 7.72
C LEU A 208 -10.87 3.65 6.25
N THR A 209 -11.35 4.71 5.59
CA THR A 209 -11.78 4.64 4.18
C THR A 209 -10.59 4.44 3.24
N ALA A 210 -9.45 5.07 3.52
CA ALA A 210 -8.20 4.83 2.78
C ALA A 210 -7.74 3.37 2.94
N ILE A 211 -7.77 2.83 4.17
CA ILE A 211 -7.46 1.43 4.47
C ILE A 211 -8.37 0.49 3.68
N MET A 212 -9.68 0.71 3.71
CA MET A 212 -10.65 -0.12 3.00
C MET A 212 -10.46 -0.08 1.49
N CYS A 213 -10.17 1.10 0.93
CA CYS A 213 -9.85 1.26 -0.48
C CYS A 213 -8.66 0.40 -0.89
N HIS A 214 -7.58 0.46 -0.13
CA HIS A 214 -6.36 -0.27 -0.45
C HIS A 214 -6.49 -1.78 -0.19
N MET A 215 -7.23 -2.20 0.85
CA MET A 215 -7.63 -3.59 1.01
C MET A 215 -8.44 -4.10 -0.19
N LEU A 216 -9.41 -3.32 -0.69
CA LEU A 216 -10.23 -3.69 -1.83
C LEU A 216 -9.40 -3.82 -3.10
N PHE A 217 -8.38 -2.97 -3.29
CA PHE A 217 -7.42 -3.11 -4.38
C PHE A 217 -6.77 -4.51 -4.41
N HIS A 218 -6.32 -5.01 -3.25
CA HIS A 218 -5.75 -6.34 -3.15
C HIS A 218 -6.79 -7.46 -3.35
N LEU A 219 -8.01 -7.30 -2.81
CA LEU A 219 -9.09 -8.28 -2.96
C LEU A 219 -9.53 -8.44 -4.41
N VAL A 220 -9.73 -7.33 -5.13
CA VAL A 220 -10.09 -7.36 -6.56
C VAL A 220 -8.99 -8.06 -7.35
N TRP A 221 -7.72 -7.70 -7.15
CA TRP A 221 -6.61 -8.36 -7.83
C TRP A 221 -6.57 -9.88 -7.54
N TYR A 222 -6.79 -10.27 -6.28
CA TYR A 222 -6.84 -11.67 -5.87
C TYR A 222 -7.95 -12.47 -6.59
N ILE A 223 -9.12 -11.86 -6.79
CA ILE A 223 -10.22 -12.49 -7.54
C ILE A 223 -9.77 -12.82 -8.97
N PHE A 224 -9.14 -11.89 -9.68
CA PHE A 224 -8.62 -12.12 -11.03
C PHE A 224 -7.50 -13.16 -11.07
N GLU A 225 -6.59 -13.16 -10.08
CA GLU A 225 -5.56 -14.19 -9.94
C GLU A 225 -6.15 -15.60 -9.82
N LYS A 226 -7.28 -15.74 -9.10
CA LYS A 226 -7.99 -17.01 -8.94
C LYS A 226 -8.72 -17.44 -10.20
N PHE A 227 -9.39 -16.50 -10.89
CA PHE A 227 -10.02 -16.79 -12.17
C PHE A 227 -9.01 -17.30 -13.20
N GLU A 228 -7.88 -16.62 -13.36
CA GLU A 228 -6.83 -17.06 -14.30
C GLU A 228 -6.32 -18.47 -14.01
N TYR A 229 -6.12 -18.81 -12.73
CA TYR A 229 -5.69 -20.15 -12.33
C TYR A 229 -6.72 -21.24 -12.69
N GLN A 230 -8.01 -20.97 -12.50
CA GLN A 230 -9.07 -21.94 -12.79
C GLN A 230 -9.27 -22.20 -14.30
N PHE A 231 -9.05 -21.19 -15.15
CA PHE A 231 -9.22 -21.32 -16.60
C PHE A 231 -7.96 -21.87 -17.28
N ASN A 232 -6.76 -21.41 -16.90
CA ASN A 232 -5.52 -21.86 -17.53
C ASN A 232 -4.99 -23.17 -16.93
N GLY A 233 -5.24 -23.45 -15.65
CA GLY A 233 -4.87 -24.73 -15.01
C GLY A 233 -5.67 -25.93 -15.51
N LYS A 234 -6.74 -25.71 -16.29
CA LYS A 234 -7.50 -26.77 -16.99
C LYS A 234 -6.98 -27.07 -18.39
N LEU A 235 -6.06 -26.28 -18.93
CA LEU A 235 -5.46 -26.47 -20.26
C LEU A 235 -4.09 -27.15 -20.21
N GLU A 236 -3.57 -27.42 -19.01
CA GLU A 236 -2.28 -28.11 -18.77
C GLU A 236 -2.46 -29.52 -18.16
N VAL A 237 -3.60 -30.18 -18.41
CA VAL A 237 -3.83 -31.60 -18.06
C VAL A 237 -4.18 -32.40 -19.31
#